data_AF-A0A7J3U4F6-F1
#
_entry.id   AF-A0A7J3U4F6-F1
#
_cell.length_a   1.000
_cell.length_b   1.000
_cell.length_c   1.000
_cell.angle_alpha   90.00
_cell.angle_beta   90.00
_cell.angle_gamma   90.00
#
_symmetry.space_group_name_H-M   'P 1'
#
loop_
_entity.id
_entity.type
_entity.pdbx_description
1 polymer ?
#
loop_
_entity_poly.entity_id
_entity_poly.type
_entity_poly.pdbx_seq_one_letter_code
_entity_poly.pdbx_strand_id
1 'polypeptide(L)'
;MNGKGFAISIIFLMLLLSNVRMSSAGDDFPFHQEINIDATDDMLYQPVDMNMRFLHLCWAEDEERNSIRVMYDDGSGAKEIESQVYDLHHTDSSHVDSCSIVFLLQGRGKYYVYYGSEQTPSRHYTDRVGISDDSYYYEPIPGYGIRLNYYRIEQDGYCLYGIGQEGSFFGLDMSQKVMKQTDGKKEFKAFNWGQVASFAFFWYEGKDKGTDEELISKKIMVDGNLMVRASITSMSSDEKVKTSAVYTYYYSPSKERRIMADVKHEVMKECNIYDMEEDDGLYTYLMTIRARSSSIPDLNFGHIPPYLHVSEEDGTVHKYKLNQNPETTDYDWVISPKDDIDLGSNPWFSIDEGESGKAYALIFKNTSTAIQISVTERQEINIPGLEADGVGVNG
;
A
#
# COMPACT_ATOMS: atom_id res chain seq x y z
N MET A 1 44.86 -12.92 -72.70
CA MET A 1 44.49 -11.50 -72.83
C MET A 1 42.97 -11.41 -72.92
N ASN A 2 42.38 -10.67 -71.97
CA ASN A 2 41.09 -9.95 -71.96
C ASN A 2 39.89 -10.62 -72.65
N GLY A 3 38.73 -10.83 -72.04
CA GLY A 3 38.10 -10.06 -70.96
C GLY A 3 36.59 -10.04 -71.25
N LYS A 4 35.79 -10.25 -70.21
CA LYS A 4 34.35 -10.54 -70.18
C LYS A 4 33.47 -9.42 -70.78
N GLY A 5 32.31 -9.80 -71.32
CA GLY A 5 31.17 -8.91 -71.57
C GLY A 5 29.89 -9.55 -71.04
N PHE A 6 29.45 -9.10 -69.87
CA PHE A 6 28.32 -9.61 -69.10
C PHE A 6 27.14 -8.65 -69.33
N ALA A 7 26.02 -9.13 -69.87
CA ALA A 7 24.79 -8.33 -70.03
C ALA A 7 23.90 -8.51 -68.79
N ILE A 8 23.82 -7.48 -67.94
CA ILE A 8 22.87 -7.39 -66.83
C ILE A 8 21.76 -6.44 -67.24
N SER A 9 20.53 -6.96 -67.24
CA SER A 9 19.30 -6.18 -67.31
C SER A 9 19.15 -5.33 -66.04
N ILE A 10 19.03 -4.02 -66.21
CA ILE A 10 18.71 -3.06 -65.15
C ILE A 10 17.19 -3.08 -64.95
N ILE A 11 16.74 -3.63 -63.82
CA ILE A 11 15.37 -3.47 -63.31
C ILE A 11 15.33 -2.16 -62.53
N PHE A 12 14.51 -1.23 -62.99
CA PHE A 12 14.21 0.05 -62.35
C PHE A 12 13.23 -0.21 -61.19
N LEU A 13 13.74 -0.47 -59.98
CA LEU A 13 12.93 -0.51 -58.77
C LEU A 13 12.76 0.93 -58.27
N MET A 14 11.61 1.55 -58.60
CA MET A 14 11.21 2.80 -57.95
C MET A 14 11.07 2.57 -56.44
N LEU A 15 11.99 3.15 -55.68
CA LEU A 15 11.83 3.44 -54.27
C LEU A 15 10.65 4.40 -54.09
N LEU A 16 9.45 3.84 -53.87
CA LEU A 16 8.42 4.51 -53.11
C LEU A 16 8.90 4.54 -51.65
N LEU A 17 9.71 5.55 -51.34
CA LEU A 17 9.85 6.05 -49.98
C LEU A 17 8.46 6.56 -49.59
N SER A 18 7.64 5.68 -49.02
CA SER A 18 6.57 6.11 -48.13
C SER A 18 7.24 6.94 -47.05
N ASN A 19 7.08 8.26 -47.15
CA ASN A 19 7.25 9.19 -46.04
C ASN A 19 6.25 8.77 -44.96
N VAL A 20 6.61 7.75 -44.18
CA VAL A 20 6.01 7.54 -42.87
C VAL A 20 6.58 8.69 -42.04
N ARG A 21 5.84 9.80 -42.00
CA ARG A 21 5.95 10.70 -40.85
C ARG A 21 5.66 9.83 -39.65
N MET A 22 6.68 9.59 -38.83
CA MET A 22 6.49 9.15 -37.46
C MET A 22 5.64 10.28 -36.84
N SER A 23 4.33 10.09 -36.72
CA SER A 23 3.52 11.07 -35.98
C SER A 23 4.08 11.06 -34.56
N SER A 24 4.33 12.25 -34.04
CA SER A 24 4.58 12.32 -32.60
C SER A 24 3.28 11.87 -31.92
N ALA A 25 3.36 11.11 -30.83
CA ALA A 25 2.17 10.56 -30.17
C ALA A 25 1.15 11.64 -29.70
N GLY A 26 1.51 12.93 -29.80
CA GLY A 26 0.61 14.07 -29.59
C GLY A 26 -0.17 14.58 -30.80
N ASP A 27 0.21 14.22 -32.02
CA ASP A 27 -0.43 14.75 -33.23
C ASP A 27 -1.87 14.24 -33.42
N ASP A 28 -2.25 13.16 -32.72
CA ASP A 28 -3.57 12.52 -32.84
C ASP A 28 -4.61 13.11 -31.86
N PHE A 29 -4.22 13.98 -30.93
CA PHE A 29 -5.12 14.56 -29.92
C PHE A 29 -5.27 16.07 -30.08
N PRO A 30 -6.51 16.59 -30.17
CA PRO A 30 -6.75 18.01 -30.42
C PRO A 30 -6.48 18.91 -29.21
N PHE A 31 -6.46 18.36 -27.99
CA PHE A 31 -6.33 19.13 -26.76
C PHE A 31 -5.22 18.60 -25.85
N HIS A 32 -4.57 19.53 -25.13
CA HIS A 32 -3.61 19.18 -24.10
C HIS A 32 -3.55 20.16 -22.93
N GLN A 33 -3.19 19.66 -21.75
CA GLN A 33 -2.95 20.44 -20.54
C GLN A 33 -1.61 20.04 -19.91
N GLU A 34 -0.74 21.01 -19.59
CA GLU A 34 0.51 20.76 -18.87
C GLU A 34 0.21 20.51 -17.38
N ILE A 35 0.83 19.48 -16.82
CA ILE A 35 0.79 19.18 -15.39
C ILE A 35 2.04 19.81 -14.77
N ASN A 36 1.84 20.75 -13.85
CA ASN A 36 2.95 21.43 -13.19
C ASN A 36 3.47 20.62 -11.99
N ILE A 37 4.54 19.87 -12.20
CA ILE A 37 5.24 19.09 -11.16
C ILE A 37 6.73 19.40 -11.26
N ASP A 38 7.35 19.80 -10.15
CA ASP A 38 8.79 19.98 -10.04
C ASP A 38 9.50 18.64 -9.78
N ALA A 39 9.39 17.73 -10.75
CA ALA A 39 9.91 16.37 -10.62
C ALA A 39 11.45 16.37 -10.68
N THR A 40 12.07 15.72 -9.69
CA THR A 40 13.51 15.44 -9.67
C THR A 40 13.79 13.98 -9.99
N ASP A 41 15.05 13.65 -10.28
CA ASP A 41 15.44 12.27 -10.59
C ASP A 41 15.31 11.35 -9.36
N ASP A 42 15.38 11.90 -8.14
CA ASP A 42 15.15 11.17 -6.89
C ASP A 42 13.68 10.78 -6.69
N MET A 43 12.77 11.42 -7.43
CA MET A 43 11.33 11.13 -7.41
C MET A 43 10.93 10.10 -8.47
N LEU A 44 11.89 9.48 -9.16
CA LEU A 44 11.61 8.44 -10.15
C LEU A 44 10.69 7.36 -9.56
N TYR A 45 9.64 7.03 -10.30
CA TYR A 45 8.60 6.08 -9.93
C TYR A 45 7.71 6.47 -8.74
N GLN A 46 7.81 7.68 -8.20
CA GLN A 46 6.81 8.14 -7.24
C GLN A 46 5.45 8.30 -7.97
N PRO A 47 4.35 7.83 -7.37
CA PRO A 47 3.04 7.98 -7.96
C PRO A 47 2.56 9.42 -7.86
N VAL A 48 1.92 9.88 -8.92
CA VAL A 48 1.09 11.09 -8.92
C VAL A 48 -0.35 10.61 -8.97
N ASP A 49 -1.16 11.05 -8.02
CA ASP A 49 -2.62 10.86 -8.03
C ASP A 49 -3.27 12.23 -7.95
N MET A 50 -3.98 12.63 -9.00
CA MET A 50 -4.54 13.97 -9.11
C MET A 50 -5.93 13.97 -9.74
N ASN A 51 -6.77 14.90 -9.28
CA ASN A 51 -7.99 15.25 -9.97
C ASN A 51 -7.70 16.26 -11.09
N MET A 52 -8.31 16.04 -12.25
CA MET A 52 -8.17 16.88 -13.43
C MET A 52 -9.55 17.33 -13.91
N ARG A 53 -9.64 18.61 -14.25
CA ARG A 53 -10.77 19.17 -15.00
C ARG A 53 -10.33 19.47 -16.42
N PHE A 54 -11.16 19.10 -17.39
CA PHE A 54 -10.89 19.32 -18.80
C PHE A 54 -11.46 20.68 -19.23
N LEU A 55 -10.68 21.45 -19.98
CA LEU A 55 -11.12 22.71 -20.59
C LEU A 55 -12.11 22.46 -21.75
N HIS A 56 -12.04 21.30 -22.37
CA HIS A 56 -12.94 20.83 -23.43
C HIS A 56 -13.53 19.47 -23.04
N LEU A 57 -14.70 19.13 -23.57
CA LEU A 57 -15.30 17.81 -23.32
C LEU A 57 -14.35 16.71 -23.77
N CYS A 58 -14.14 15.73 -22.89
CA CYS A 58 -13.28 14.58 -23.11
C CYS A 58 -14.13 13.35 -23.36
N TRP A 59 -13.86 12.61 -24.44
CA TRP A 59 -14.50 11.32 -24.68
C TRP A 59 -14.00 10.29 -23.67
N ALA A 60 -14.95 9.70 -22.93
CA ALA A 60 -14.77 8.61 -21.98
C ALA A 60 -16.11 7.90 -21.77
N GLU A 61 -16.19 6.63 -22.14
CA GLU A 61 -17.33 5.76 -21.81
C GLU A 61 -17.15 5.12 -20.43
N ASP A 62 -15.91 4.77 -20.10
CA ASP A 62 -15.48 4.22 -18.81
C ASP A 62 -13.96 4.43 -18.63
N GLU A 63 -13.43 3.95 -17.50
CA GLU A 63 -12.03 4.03 -17.10
C GLU A 63 -11.06 3.38 -18.09
N GLU A 64 -11.51 2.42 -18.90
CA GLU A 64 -10.70 1.69 -19.89
C GLU A 64 -10.88 2.26 -21.31
N ARG A 65 -12.06 2.79 -21.62
CA ARG A 65 -12.45 3.34 -22.93
C ARG A 65 -12.57 4.85 -22.86
N ASN A 66 -11.42 5.51 -22.97
CA ASN A 66 -11.33 6.97 -23.00
C ASN A 66 -10.14 7.48 -23.84
N SER A 67 -10.17 8.77 -24.14
CA SER A 67 -9.15 9.48 -24.93
C SER A 67 -7.99 10.04 -24.11
N ILE A 68 -7.98 9.85 -22.79
CA ILE A 68 -7.01 10.49 -21.90
C ILE A 68 -5.65 9.78 -22.01
N ARG A 69 -4.59 10.54 -22.30
CA ARG A 69 -3.20 10.05 -22.39
C ARG A 69 -2.28 10.93 -21.58
N VAL A 70 -1.40 10.31 -20.79
CA VAL A 70 -0.34 11.04 -20.09
C VAL A 70 0.94 10.95 -20.91
N MET A 71 1.54 12.11 -21.16
CA MET A 71 2.76 12.25 -21.93
C MET A 71 3.86 12.82 -21.05
N TYR A 72 5.08 12.34 -21.25
CA TYR A 72 6.28 12.87 -20.62
C TYR A 72 7.29 13.30 -21.69
N ASP A 73 7.90 14.47 -21.50
CA ASP A 73 8.88 15.05 -22.40
C ASP A 73 10.13 15.48 -21.61
N ASP A 74 11.26 14.83 -21.88
CA ASP A 74 12.58 15.13 -21.33
C ASP A 74 13.41 16.07 -22.21
N GLY A 75 12.82 16.59 -23.29
CA GLY A 75 13.49 17.40 -24.31
C GLY A 75 13.92 16.59 -25.54
N SER A 76 13.81 15.26 -25.53
CA SER A 76 14.00 14.41 -26.71
C SER A 76 12.73 14.19 -27.53
N GLY A 77 11.58 14.61 -26.99
CA GLY A 77 10.26 14.47 -27.58
C GLY A 77 9.27 13.81 -26.62
N ALA A 78 7.99 14.19 -26.75
CA ALA A 78 6.92 13.65 -25.92
C ALA A 78 6.69 12.16 -26.21
N LYS A 79 6.73 11.35 -25.15
CA LYS A 79 6.37 9.93 -25.17
C LYS A 79 5.19 9.66 -24.24
N GLU A 80 4.30 8.78 -24.67
CA GLU A 80 3.20 8.30 -23.82
C GLU A 80 3.76 7.44 -22.69
N ILE A 81 3.19 7.61 -21.49
CA ILE A 81 3.51 6.80 -20.32
C ILE A 81 2.27 6.11 -19.79
N GLU A 82 2.48 4.97 -19.13
CA GLU A 82 1.42 4.21 -18.48
C GLU A 82 0.69 5.11 -17.46
N SER A 83 -0.64 5.09 -17.53
CA SER A 83 -1.50 5.87 -16.67
C SER A 83 -2.80 5.11 -16.38
N GLN A 84 -3.47 5.48 -15.30
CA GLN A 84 -4.77 4.96 -14.92
C GLN A 84 -5.73 6.14 -14.78
N VAL A 85 -6.96 5.96 -15.26
CA VAL A 85 -8.04 6.93 -15.10
C VAL A 85 -9.09 6.31 -14.19
N TYR A 86 -9.66 7.11 -13.29
CA TYR A 86 -10.73 6.67 -12.40
C TYR A 86 -11.61 7.85 -11.99
N ASP A 87 -12.75 7.57 -11.35
CA ASP A 87 -13.64 8.59 -10.79
C ASP A 87 -14.13 9.59 -11.87
N LEU A 88 -14.71 9.04 -12.94
CA LEU A 88 -15.22 9.82 -14.07
C LEU A 88 -16.47 10.62 -13.69
N HIS A 89 -16.45 11.93 -13.95
CA HIS A 89 -17.65 12.77 -13.88
C HIS A 89 -18.27 12.94 -15.27
N HIS A 90 -19.32 12.17 -15.52
CA HIS A 90 -20.04 12.16 -16.79
C HIS A 90 -20.94 13.39 -16.96
N THR A 91 -20.75 14.07 -18.09
CA THR A 91 -21.68 15.11 -18.57
C THR A 91 -22.79 14.52 -19.44
N ASP A 92 -22.50 13.39 -20.10
CA ASP A 92 -23.43 12.55 -20.85
C ASP A 92 -22.95 11.09 -20.86
N SER A 93 -23.53 10.24 -21.71
CA SER A 93 -23.20 8.80 -21.79
C SER A 93 -21.78 8.48 -22.28
N SER A 94 -21.06 9.43 -22.87
CA SER A 94 -19.77 9.21 -23.52
C SER A 94 -18.74 10.31 -23.29
N HIS A 95 -19.09 11.36 -22.53
CA HIS A 95 -18.20 12.48 -22.27
C HIS A 95 -18.12 12.83 -20.79
N VAL A 96 -16.92 13.21 -20.39
CA VAL A 96 -16.59 13.67 -19.04
C VAL A 96 -16.01 15.08 -19.08
N ASP A 97 -16.23 15.83 -18.00
CA ASP A 97 -15.59 17.13 -17.78
C ASP A 97 -14.47 17.07 -16.72
N SER A 98 -14.38 15.96 -15.99
CA SER A 98 -13.36 15.73 -14.99
C SER A 98 -13.20 14.26 -14.65
N CYS A 99 -12.02 13.92 -14.16
CA CYS A 99 -11.68 12.60 -13.64
C CYS A 99 -10.48 12.70 -12.70
N SER A 100 -10.09 11.57 -12.12
CA SER A 100 -8.80 11.41 -11.46
C SER A 100 -7.84 10.58 -12.33
N ILE A 101 -6.55 10.89 -12.24
CA ILE A 101 -5.50 10.28 -13.05
C ILE A 101 -4.34 9.86 -12.14
N VAL A 102 -3.86 8.63 -12.33
CA VAL A 102 -2.63 8.12 -11.73
C VAL A 102 -1.58 7.85 -12.80
N PHE A 103 -0.34 8.24 -12.52
CA PHE A 103 0.83 7.85 -13.32
C PHE A 103 2.10 7.87 -12.46
N LEU A 104 3.20 7.32 -12.97
CA LEU A 104 4.49 7.31 -12.28
C LEU A 104 5.44 8.36 -12.87
N LEU A 105 6.10 9.13 -12.01
CA LEU A 105 7.13 10.07 -12.43
C LEU A 105 8.29 9.36 -13.14
N GLN A 106 8.77 9.98 -14.22
CA GLN A 106 9.87 9.54 -15.07
C GLN A 106 11.17 10.32 -14.83
N GLY A 107 11.24 11.12 -13.74
CA GLY A 107 12.35 12.02 -13.43
C GLY A 107 12.11 13.44 -13.94
N ARG A 108 13.19 14.22 -14.10
CA ARG A 108 13.11 15.61 -14.58
C ARG A 108 12.53 15.67 -15.99
N GLY A 109 11.52 16.52 -16.20
CA GLY A 109 10.91 16.76 -17.50
C GLY A 109 9.52 17.36 -17.34
N LYS A 110 8.80 17.46 -18.46
CA LYS A 110 7.44 18.00 -18.50
C LYS A 110 6.42 16.89 -18.64
N TYR A 111 5.27 17.08 -18.02
CA TYR A 111 4.16 16.15 -18.07
C TYR A 111 2.94 16.84 -18.68
N TYR A 112 2.21 16.12 -19.53
CA TYR A 112 1.01 16.62 -20.17
C TYR A 112 -0.09 15.57 -20.13
N VAL A 113 -1.33 16.03 -20.12
CA VAL A 113 -2.49 15.20 -20.43
C VAL A 113 -3.02 15.60 -21.80
N TYR A 114 -3.01 14.66 -22.73
CA TYR A 114 -3.60 14.76 -24.06
C TYR A 114 -4.97 14.09 -24.07
N TYR A 115 -5.94 14.68 -24.76
CA TYR A 115 -7.30 14.16 -24.84
C TYR A 115 -8.06 14.72 -26.04
N GLY A 116 -9.22 14.13 -26.35
CA GLY A 116 -10.09 14.54 -27.45
C GLY A 116 -11.57 14.30 -27.16
N SER A 117 -12.45 14.85 -27.99
CA SER A 117 -13.90 14.65 -27.89
C SER A 117 -14.41 13.48 -28.72
N GLU A 118 -13.54 12.87 -29.52
CA GLU A 118 -13.90 11.76 -30.40
C GLU A 118 -13.45 10.42 -29.83
N GLN A 119 -14.10 9.36 -30.29
CA GLN A 119 -13.73 8.00 -29.94
C GLN A 119 -12.29 7.71 -30.36
N THR A 120 -11.50 7.20 -29.41
CA THR A 120 -10.11 6.81 -29.63
C THR A 120 -9.89 5.34 -29.27
N PRO A 121 -8.90 4.65 -29.87
CA PRO A 121 -8.56 3.28 -29.49
C PRO A 121 -8.29 3.15 -27.99
N SER A 122 -8.68 2.02 -27.41
CA SER A 122 -8.36 1.70 -26.01
C SER A 122 -6.86 1.66 -25.76
N ARG A 123 -6.48 1.94 -24.52
CA ARG A 123 -5.11 1.78 -24.06
C ARG A 123 -4.84 0.29 -23.88
N HIS A 124 -3.61 -0.12 -24.16
CA HIS A 124 -3.14 -1.50 -23.94
C HIS A 124 -2.05 -1.51 -22.88
N TYR A 125 -2.31 -0.83 -21.77
CA TYR A 125 -1.42 -0.83 -20.61
C TYR A 125 -1.44 -2.18 -19.90
N THR A 126 -0.37 -2.48 -19.19
CA THR A 126 -0.25 -3.75 -18.49
C THR A 126 -0.94 -3.62 -17.15
N ASP A 127 -1.77 -4.57 -16.79
CA ASP A 127 -2.32 -4.62 -15.45
C ASP A 127 -1.22 -5.00 -14.44
N ARG A 128 -0.71 -4.01 -13.68
CA ARG A 128 0.43 -4.20 -12.77
C ARG A 128 0.00 -4.59 -11.38
N VAL A 129 -1.17 -4.17 -10.94
CA VAL A 129 -1.64 -4.35 -9.57
C VAL A 129 -3.08 -4.82 -9.58
N GLY A 130 -3.45 -5.64 -8.60
CA GLY A 130 -4.82 -6.14 -8.51
C GLY A 130 -5.27 -6.22 -7.06
N ILE A 131 -6.58 -6.10 -6.86
CA ILE A 131 -7.21 -6.30 -5.57
C ILE A 131 -8.36 -7.30 -5.69
N SER A 132 -8.45 -8.22 -4.75
CA SER A 132 -9.53 -9.20 -4.69
C SER A 132 -10.02 -9.42 -3.27
N ASP A 133 -11.29 -9.82 -3.16
CA ASP A 133 -11.88 -10.31 -1.91
C ASP A 133 -11.54 -11.79 -1.77
N ASP A 134 -10.82 -12.16 -0.71
CA ASP A 134 -10.30 -13.50 -0.52
C ASP A 134 -10.48 -13.96 0.93
N SER A 135 -10.33 -15.26 1.17
CA SER A 135 -10.44 -15.87 2.49
C SER A 135 -9.31 -16.84 2.75
N TYR A 136 -8.87 -16.92 4.00
CA TYR A 136 -7.79 -17.80 4.42
C TYR A 136 -8.22 -18.56 5.67
N TYR A 137 -8.11 -19.89 5.60
CA TYR A 137 -8.33 -20.79 6.71
C TYR A 137 -7.10 -21.67 6.94
N TYR A 138 -6.63 -21.71 8.18
CA TYR A 138 -5.57 -22.61 8.59
C TYR A 138 -5.68 -22.95 10.06
N GLU A 139 -5.86 -24.22 10.40
CA GLU A 139 -5.95 -24.70 11.79
C GLU A 139 -4.95 -25.85 12.01
N PRO A 140 -3.69 -25.54 12.33
CA PRO A 140 -2.65 -26.56 12.53
C PRO A 140 -2.82 -27.32 13.84
N ILE A 141 -3.40 -26.68 14.85
CA ILE A 141 -3.67 -27.26 16.17
C ILE A 141 -5.14 -26.97 16.48
N PRO A 142 -5.96 -27.97 16.87
CA PRO A 142 -7.37 -27.76 17.18
C PRO A 142 -7.57 -26.65 18.22
N GLY A 143 -8.41 -25.66 17.89
CA GLY A 143 -8.67 -24.48 18.72
C GLY A 143 -7.71 -23.32 18.49
N TYR A 144 -6.58 -23.54 17.80
CA TYR A 144 -5.62 -22.50 17.43
C TYR A 144 -5.60 -22.38 15.91
N GLY A 145 -6.60 -21.65 15.41
CA GLY A 145 -6.82 -21.44 13.99
C GLY A 145 -6.63 -19.99 13.55
N ILE A 146 -6.51 -19.84 12.25
CA ILE A 146 -6.53 -18.60 11.50
C ILE A 146 -7.75 -18.67 10.60
N ARG A 147 -8.66 -17.71 10.73
CA ARG A 147 -9.86 -17.54 9.91
C ARG A 147 -9.89 -16.09 9.49
N LEU A 148 -9.64 -15.78 8.23
CA LEU A 148 -9.53 -14.40 7.78
C LEU A 148 -10.33 -14.20 6.50
N ASN A 149 -11.17 -13.18 6.49
CA ASN A 149 -11.66 -12.57 5.25
C ASN A 149 -10.86 -11.29 5.05
N TYR A 150 -10.31 -11.09 3.86
CA TYR A 150 -9.34 -10.03 3.62
C TYR A 150 -9.36 -9.54 2.18
N TYR A 151 -8.92 -8.30 1.97
CA TYR A 151 -8.53 -7.87 0.63
C TYR A 151 -7.11 -8.31 0.34
N ARG A 152 -6.93 -9.07 -0.74
CA ARG A 152 -5.64 -9.47 -1.26
C ARG A 152 -5.17 -8.44 -2.27
N ILE A 153 -4.00 -7.84 -2.03
CA ILE A 153 -3.33 -6.91 -2.94
C ILE A 153 -2.15 -7.60 -3.60
N GLU A 154 -2.12 -7.53 -4.93
CA GLU A 154 -1.08 -8.12 -5.75
C GLU A 154 -0.34 -7.07 -6.59
N GLN A 155 0.90 -7.40 -6.94
CA GLN A 155 1.65 -6.71 -7.98
C GLN A 155 2.38 -7.71 -8.87
N ASP A 156 2.20 -7.60 -10.19
CA ASP A 156 2.82 -8.45 -11.21
C ASP A 156 2.68 -9.97 -10.87
N GLY A 157 1.54 -10.36 -10.30
CA GLY A 157 1.23 -11.73 -9.87
C GLY A 157 1.88 -12.18 -8.55
N TYR A 158 2.47 -11.27 -7.77
CA TYR A 158 2.95 -11.53 -6.40
C TYR A 158 2.00 -10.94 -5.37
N CYS A 159 1.67 -11.71 -4.34
CA CYS A 159 0.86 -11.26 -3.22
C CYS A 159 1.72 -10.37 -2.30
N LEU A 160 1.33 -9.11 -2.15
CA LEU A 160 2.07 -8.14 -1.34
C LEU A 160 1.46 -7.94 0.05
N TYR A 161 0.14 -7.74 0.08
CA TYR A 161 -0.57 -7.42 1.31
C TYR A 161 -1.88 -8.20 1.40
N GLY A 162 -2.27 -8.55 2.63
CA GLY A 162 -3.66 -8.79 2.98
C GLY A 162 -4.15 -7.67 3.88
N ILE A 163 -5.36 -7.16 3.65
CA ILE A 163 -6.04 -6.20 4.53
C ILE A 163 -7.22 -6.90 5.18
N GLY A 164 -7.13 -7.19 6.47
CA GLY A 164 -8.13 -7.92 7.22
C GLY A 164 -9.45 -7.15 7.29
N GLN A 165 -10.52 -7.81 6.85
CA GLN A 165 -11.88 -7.30 6.91
C GLN A 165 -12.56 -7.76 8.20
N GLU A 166 -12.39 -9.04 8.53
CA GLU A 166 -12.91 -9.70 9.73
C GLU A 166 -12.19 -11.04 9.95
N GLY A 167 -12.45 -11.64 11.10
CA GLY A 167 -11.91 -12.94 11.48
C GLY A 167 -10.80 -12.82 12.52
N SER A 168 -10.09 -13.92 12.77
CA SER A 168 -9.14 -14.03 13.86
C SER A 168 -7.87 -14.80 13.52
N PHE A 169 -6.79 -14.45 14.23
CA PHE A 169 -5.49 -15.12 14.24
C PHE A 169 -5.17 -15.51 15.68
N PHE A 170 -5.26 -16.81 16.01
CA PHE A 170 -5.04 -17.30 17.38
C PHE A 170 -5.86 -16.56 18.46
N GLY A 171 -7.09 -16.18 18.12
CA GLY A 171 -8.00 -15.47 19.04
C GLY A 171 -7.88 -13.95 19.03
N LEU A 172 -6.88 -13.38 18.35
CA LEU A 172 -6.81 -11.95 18.08
C LEU A 172 -7.71 -11.62 16.89
N ASP A 173 -8.60 -10.64 17.05
CA ASP A 173 -9.41 -10.12 15.95
C ASP A 173 -8.52 -9.46 14.90
N MET A 174 -8.93 -9.48 13.63
CA MET A 174 -8.04 -9.12 12.50
C MET A 174 -8.55 -8.04 11.56
N SER A 175 -9.70 -7.44 11.85
CA SER A 175 -10.19 -6.31 11.06
C SER A 175 -9.25 -5.09 11.18
N GLN A 176 -9.13 -4.31 10.10
CA GLN A 176 -8.26 -3.14 9.95
C GLN A 176 -6.74 -3.42 10.07
N LYS A 177 -6.33 -4.70 10.04
CA LYS A 177 -4.92 -5.09 10.07
C LYS A 177 -4.40 -5.33 8.66
N VAL A 178 -3.23 -4.80 8.36
CA VAL A 178 -2.50 -4.98 7.11
C VAL A 178 -1.34 -5.95 7.34
N MET A 179 -1.38 -7.08 6.66
CA MET A 179 -0.39 -8.15 6.74
C MET A 179 0.50 -8.10 5.50
N LYS A 180 1.75 -7.66 5.66
CA LYS A 180 2.73 -7.64 4.58
C LYS A 180 3.31 -9.04 4.37
N GLN A 181 3.20 -9.58 3.17
CA GLN A 181 3.88 -10.82 2.79
C GLN A 181 5.38 -10.55 2.56
N THR A 182 6.20 -11.55 2.83
CA THR A 182 7.61 -11.57 2.43
C THR A 182 7.77 -11.54 0.92
N ASP A 183 8.92 -11.06 0.44
CA ASP A 183 9.15 -10.82 -0.98
C ASP A 183 9.06 -12.10 -1.84
N GLY A 184 8.53 -11.97 -3.05
CA GLY A 184 8.48 -13.06 -4.04
C GLY A 184 7.40 -14.12 -3.79
N LYS A 185 6.49 -13.89 -2.84
CA LYS A 185 5.40 -14.81 -2.54
C LYS A 185 4.21 -14.56 -3.47
N LYS A 186 3.63 -15.65 -3.98
CA LYS A 186 2.44 -15.62 -4.85
C LYS A 186 1.17 -16.05 -4.15
N GLU A 187 1.26 -16.46 -2.89
CA GLU A 187 0.12 -16.96 -2.13
C GLU A 187 0.14 -16.28 -0.76
N PHE A 188 -1.04 -15.84 -0.34
CA PHE A 188 -1.24 -15.35 1.01
C PHE A 188 -1.21 -16.54 1.98
N LYS A 189 -0.22 -16.58 2.87
CA LYS A 189 -0.12 -17.60 3.93
C LYS A 189 0.45 -17.00 5.18
N ALA A 190 -0.04 -17.44 6.34
CA ALA A 190 0.40 -16.93 7.65
C ALA A 190 1.93 -16.97 7.83
N PHE A 191 2.56 -18.06 7.40
CA PHE A 191 4.01 -18.21 7.51
C PHE A 191 4.83 -17.40 6.49
N ASN A 192 4.16 -16.74 5.54
CA ASN A 192 4.79 -15.77 4.66
C ASN A 192 4.70 -14.35 5.23
N TRP A 193 4.06 -14.12 6.38
CA TRP A 193 3.91 -12.80 6.97
C TRP A 193 5.27 -12.27 7.46
N GLY A 194 5.62 -11.07 7.01
CA GLY A 194 6.79 -10.35 7.51
C GLY A 194 6.43 -9.42 8.67
N GLN A 195 5.30 -8.74 8.56
CA GLN A 195 4.84 -7.74 9.52
C GLN A 195 3.31 -7.62 9.50
N VAL A 196 2.74 -7.25 10.64
CA VAL A 196 1.36 -6.77 10.75
C VAL A 196 1.34 -5.33 11.24
N ALA A 197 0.64 -4.45 10.53
CA ALA A 197 0.30 -3.10 11.01
C ALA A 197 -1.22 -3.05 11.25
N SER A 198 -1.67 -2.47 12.35
CA SER A 198 -3.09 -2.29 12.63
C SER A 198 -3.47 -0.84 12.63
N PHE A 199 -4.63 -0.57 12.05
CA PHE A 199 -5.26 0.74 12.02
C PHE A 199 -6.61 0.71 12.73
N ALA A 200 -6.85 -0.27 13.59
CA ALA A 200 -7.98 -0.28 14.51
C ALA A 200 -7.63 0.53 15.77
N PHE A 201 -8.64 1.19 16.33
CA PHE A 201 -8.53 1.78 17.66
C PHE A 201 -8.77 0.72 18.74
N PHE A 202 -7.96 0.72 19.80
CA PHE A 202 -8.07 -0.19 20.94
C PHE A 202 -8.10 0.54 22.28
N TRP A 203 -8.72 -0.07 23.28
CA TRP A 203 -8.60 0.33 24.68
C TRP A 203 -8.88 -0.87 25.59
N TYR A 204 -8.45 -0.78 26.85
CA TYR A 204 -8.66 -1.84 27.83
C TYR A 204 -9.83 -1.53 28.77
N GLU A 205 -10.82 -2.42 28.83
CA GLU A 205 -11.99 -2.31 29.72
C GLU A 205 -12.27 -3.66 30.42
N GLY A 206 -11.28 -4.15 31.18
CA GLY A 206 -11.26 -5.50 31.79
C GLY A 206 -10.96 -6.63 30.79
N LYS A 207 -10.86 -6.29 29.51
CA LYS A 207 -10.35 -7.07 28.39
C LYS A 207 -9.99 -6.10 27.27
N ASP A 208 -9.20 -6.56 26.30
CA ASP A 208 -8.99 -5.81 25.07
C ASP A 208 -10.33 -5.60 24.36
N LYS A 209 -10.58 -4.35 23.99
CA LYS A 209 -11.66 -3.95 23.12
C LYS A 209 -11.09 -3.13 21.99
N GLY A 210 -11.71 -3.24 20.83
CA GLY A 210 -11.24 -2.50 19.68
C GLY A 210 -12.28 -2.41 18.59
N THR A 211 -11.99 -1.52 17.66
CA THR A 211 -12.80 -1.38 16.45
C THR A 211 -12.59 -2.52 15.46
N ASP A 212 -11.76 -3.51 15.78
CA ASP A 212 -11.50 -4.69 14.97
C ASP A 212 -12.46 -5.86 15.24
N GLU A 213 -13.33 -5.73 16.26
CA GLU A 213 -14.28 -6.76 16.68
C GLU A 213 -15.41 -7.01 15.66
N GLU A 214 -15.99 -5.95 15.06
CA GLU A 214 -17.12 -6.07 14.14
C GLU A 214 -16.93 -5.31 12.81
N LEU A 215 -17.11 -6.02 11.69
CA LEU A 215 -17.14 -5.42 10.35
C LEU A 215 -18.50 -4.78 10.07
N ILE A 216 -18.50 -3.51 9.68
CA ILE A 216 -19.71 -2.76 9.31
C ILE A 216 -19.90 -2.71 7.80
N SER A 217 -18.85 -2.36 7.07
CA SER A 217 -18.90 -2.31 5.60
C SER A 217 -17.52 -2.41 4.99
N LYS A 218 -17.46 -2.92 3.77
CA LYS A 218 -16.25 -2.98 2.96
C LYS A 218 -16.60 -2.66 1.50
N LYS A 219 -15.69 -1.98 0.79
CA LYS A 219 -15.85 -1.72 -0.65
C LYS A 219 -14.50 -1.57 -1.36
N ILE A 220 -14.29 -2.32 -2.45
CA ILE A 220 -13.26 -2.01 -3.45
C ILE A 220 -13.73 -0.76 -4.20
N MET A 221 -12.96 0.31 -4.10
CA MET A 221 -13.28 1.61 -4.69
C MET A 221 -12.63 1.77 -6.06
N VAL A 222 -11.42 1.25 -6.21
CA VAL A 222 -10.65 1.28 -7.46
C VAL A 222 -9.89 -0.03 -7.60
N ASP A 223 -10.01 -0.66 -8.76
CA ASP A 223 -9.23 -1.82 -9.18
C ASP A 223 -8.73 -1.50 -10.60
N GLY A 224 -7.49 -1.05 -10.72
CA GLY A 224 -6.95 -0.58 -11.99
C GLY A 224 -5.45 -0.82 -12.08
N ASN A 225 -4.89 -0.56 -13.25
CA ASN A 225 -3.59 -1.09 -13.64
C ASN A 225 -2.37 -0.55 -12.88
N LEU A 226 -2.45 0.63 -12.25
CA LEU A 226 -1.37 1.26 -11.47
C LEU A 226 -1.72 1.51 -10.01
N MET A 227 -2.99 1.42 -9.62
CA MET A 227 -3.46 1.72 -8.28
C MET A 227 -4.73 0.94 -7.95
N VAL A 228 -4.73 0.37 -6.75
CA VAL A 228 -5.91 -0.21 -6.13
C VAL A 228 -6.28 0.54 -4.86
N ARG A 229 -7.58 0.65 -4.59
CA ARG A 229 -8.11 1.35 -3.41
C ARG A 229 -9.30 0.60 -2.86
N ALA A 230 -9.30 0.36 -1.55
CA ALA A 230 -10.43 -0.25 -0.85
C ALA A 230 -10.71 0.45 0.48
N SER A 231 -11.96 0.39 0.90
CA SER A 231 -12.41 0.92 2.19
C SER A 231 -12.91 -0.20 3.09
N ILE A 232 -12.66 -0.04 4.39
CA ILE A 232 -13.18 -0.88 5.46
C ILE A 232 -13.69 0.04 6.57
N THR A 233 -14.90 -0.25 7.04
CA THR A 233 -15.48 0.37 8.22
C THR A 233 -15.79 -0.73 9.20
N SER A 234 -15.33 -0.57 10.44
CA SER A 234 -15.47 -1.53 11.51
C SER A 234 -15.77 -0.81 12.83
N MET A 235 -16.20 -1.54 13.85
CA MET A 235 -16.71 -0.98 15.09
C MET A 235 -16.42 -1.93 16.26
N SER A 236 -16.38 -1.38 17.47
CA SER A 236 -16.41 -2.21 18.67
C SER A 236 -17.78 -2.85 18.86
N SER A 237 -17.82 -4.03 19.46
CA SER A 237 -19.03 -4.81 19.75
C SER A 237 -20.02 -4.11 20.69
N ASP A 238 -19.55 -3.15 21.47
CA ASP A 238 -20.40 -2.28 22.32
C ASP A 238 -20.80 -0.96 21.65
N GLU A 239 -20.44 -0.80 20.38
CA GLU A 239 -20.76 0.35 19.54
C GLU A 239 -20.29 1.67 20.15
N LYS A 240 -19.16 1.67 20.87
CA LYS A 240 -18.57 2.87 21.47
C LYS A 240 -17.65 3.60 20.50
N VAL A 241 -16.87 2.86 19.72
CA VAL A 241 -15.89 3.42 18.80
C VAL A 241 -16.06 2.80 17.42
N LYS A 242 -15.90 3.63 16.39
CA LYS A 242 -15.94 3.22 14.98
C LYS A 242 -14.66 3.64 14.29
N THR A 243 -14.12 2.78 13.43
CA THR A 243 -12.98 3.08 12.56
C THR A 243 -13.42 2.99 11.11
N SER A 244 -13.08 4.01 10.32
CA SER A 244 -13.20 3.99 8.86
C SER A 244 -11.83 4.20 8.24
N ALA A 245 -11.40 3.29 7.39
CA ALA A 245 -10.10 3.36 6.74
C ALA A 245 -10.24 3.21 5.21
N VAL A 246 -9.44 3.97 4.47
CA VAL A 246 -9.23 3.81 3.03
C VAL A 246 -7.78 3.42 2.79
N TYR A 247 -7.58 2.23 2.23
CA TYR A 247 -6.29 1.68 1.88
C TYR A 247 -6.03 1.90 0.41
N THR A 248 -4.88 2.52 0.08
CA THR A 248 -4.46 2.73 -1.30
C THR A 248 -3.07 2.13 -1.51
N TYR A 249 -2.94 1.31 -2.55
CA TYR A 249 -1.65 0.79 -3.00
C TYR A 249 -1.39 1.25 -4.44
N TYR A 250 -0.21 1.83 -4.66
CA TYR A 250 0.26 2.20 -5.98
C TYR A 250 1.31 1.22 -6.45
N TYR A 251 1.31 0.90 -7.75
CA TYR A 251 2.37 0.16 -8.41
C TYR A 251 3.72 0.82 -8.12
N SER A 252 4.66 0.02 -7.61
CA SER A 252 6.03 0.45 -7.37
C SER A 252 6.98 -0.45 -8.14
N PRO A 253 7.71 0.06 -9.15
CA PRO A 253 8.78 -0.67 -9.83
C PRO A 253 10.01 -0.93 -8.95
N SER A 254 10.16 -0.22 -7.82
CA SER A 254 11.35 -0.33 -6.96
C SER A 254 11.33 -1.64 -6.14
N LYS A 255 12.20 -1.80 -5.12
CA LYS A 255 12.01 -2.86 -4.11
C LYS A 255 11.16 -2.41 -2.93
N GLU A 256 11.11 -1.10 -2.72
CA GLU A 256 10.35 -0.52 -1.63
C GLU A 256 8.87 -0.52 -1.98
N ARG A 257 8.07 -0.98 -1.02
CA ARG A 257 6.62 -1.16 -1.16
C ARG A 257 5.94 -0.44 -0.03
N ARG A 258 4.99 0.40 -0.38
CA ARG A 258 4.23 1.23 0.56
C ARG A 258 2.75 1.09 0.26
N ILE A 259 1.98 0.87 1.30
CA ILE A 259 0.53 1.01 1.29
C ILE A 259 0.20 2.24 2.14
N MET A 260 -0.77 3.01 1.70
CA MET A 260 -1.26 4.20 2.40
C MET A 260 -2.58 3.87 3.05
N ALA A 261 -2.77 4.29 4.30
CA ALA A 261 -4.04 4.20 5.01
C ALA A 261 -4.46 5.62 5.42
N ASP A 262 -5.65 6.03 4.98
CA ASP A 262 -6.35 7.20 5.50
C ASP A 262 -7.37 6.72 6.52
N VAL A 263 -7.20 7.07 7.79
CA VAL A 263 -7.88 6.44 8.93
C VAL A 263 -8.60 7.49 9.74
N LYS A 264 -9.86 7.23 10.05
CA LYS A 264 -10.68 8.05 10.93
C LYS A 264 -11.27 7.18 12.05
N HIS A 265 -10.97 7.54 13.29
CA HIS A 265 -11.59 6.99 14.48
C HIS A 265 -12.68 7.94 14.99
N GLU A 266 -13.84 7.40 15.36
CA GLU A 266 -14.96 8.15 15.89
C GLU A 266 -15.41 7.53 17.22
N VAL A 267 -15.16 8.23 18.32
CA VAL A 267 -15.63 7.87 19.65
C VAL A 267 -17.05 8.42 19.84
N MET A 268 -18.02 7.51 19.86
CA MET A 268 -19.46 7.83 19.93
C MET A 268 -19.99 7.81 21.36
N LYS A 269 -19.35 7.05 22.25
CA LYS A 269 -19.68 6.89 23.67
C LYS A 269 -18.39 6.86 24.48
N GLU A 270 -18.48 7.17 25.77
CA GLU A 270 -17.34 7.15 26.69
C GLU A 270 -16.73 5.75 26.82
N CYS A 271 -15.40 5.67 26.67
CA CYS A 271 -14.60 4.48 26.91
C CYS A 271 -13.99 4.59 28.31
N ASN A 272 -14.32 3.64 29.19
CA ASN A 272 -13.74 3.58 30.53
C ASN A 272 -12.50 2.70 30.48
N ILE A 273 -11.41 3.16 31.07
CA ILE A 273 -10.18 2.40 31.24
C ILE A 273 -10.06 2.01 32.71
N TYR A 274 -9.88 0.73 32.99
CA TYR A 274 -9.63 0.22 34.34
C TYR A 274 -8.78 -1.05 34.27
N ASP A 275 -8.10 -1.40 35.37
CA ASP A 275 -7.15 -2.51 35.53
C ASP A 275 -5.81 -2.38 34.78
N MET A 276 -5.75 -1.64 33.68
CA MET A 276 -4.51 -1.37 32.93
C MET A 276 -4.49 0.08 32.42
N GLU A 277 -4.34 1.03 33.35
CA GLU A 277 -4.29 2.48 33.07
C GLU A 277 -3.13 2.88 32.14
N GLU A 278 -2.17 1.98 31.91
CA GLU A 278 -1.07 2.18 30.97
C GLU A 278 -1.52 1.98 29.51
N ASP A 279 -2.58 1.20 29.24
CA ASP A 279 -3.19 1.08 27.90
C ASP A 279 -4.23 2.18 27.66
N ASP A 280 -3.74 3.43 27.69
CA ASP A 280 -4.45 4.56 27.10
C ASP A 280 -4.72 4.29 25.61
N GLY A 281 -5.83 4.81 25.08
CA GLY A 281 -6.36 4.40 23.78
C GLY A 281 -5.32 4.38 22.64
N LEU A 282 -5.21 3.24 21.96
CA LEU A 282 -4.22 2.95 20.92
C LEU A 282 -4.82 3.26 19.54
N TYR A 283 -4.18 4.10 18.72
CA TYR A 283 -4.68 4.48 17.39
C TYR A 283 -4.12 3.59 16.28
N THR A 284 -2.88 3.15 16.45
CA THR A 284 -2.20 2.27 15.52
C THR A 284 -1.24 1.37 16.28
N TYR A 285 -0.94 0.21 15.70
CA TYR A 285 0.20 -0.57 16.19
C TYR A 285 0.96 -1.21 15.03
N LEU A 286 2.25 -1.46 15.28
CA LEU A 286 3.14 -2.18 14.38
C LEU A 286 3.72 -3.39 15.11
N MET A 287 3.51 -4.59 14.57
CA MET A 287 3.89 -5.82 15.23
C MET A 287 4.78 -6.68 14.33
N THR A 288 5.81 -7.22 14.97
CA THR A 288 6.61 -8.32 14.42
C THR A 288 6.47 -9.53 15.32
N ILE A 289 6.33 -10.71 14.71
CA ILE A 289 6.14 -11.97 15.41
C ILE A 289 7.24 -12.92 14.95
N ARG A 290 7.70 -13.77 15.85
CA ARG A 290 8.48 -14.95 15.51
C ARG A 290 7.88 -16.18 16.21
N ALA A 291 7.46 -17.15 15.42
CA ALA A 291 6.95 -18.42 15.91
C ALA A 291 7.95 -19.55 15.69
N ARG A 292 8.01 -20.48 16.65
CA ARG A 292 8.82 -21.70 16.60
C ARG A 292 7.96 -22.90 17.01
N SER A 293 7.96 -23.94 16.20
CA SER A 293 7.31 -25.22 16.53
C SER A 293 8.25 -26.39 16.31
N SER A 294 8.31 -27.29 17.31
CA SER A 294 9.12 -28.51 17.24
C SER A 294 8.47 -29.61 16.39
N SER A 295 7.18 -29.50 16.09
CA SER A 295 6.39 -30.55 15.43
C SER A 295 5.76 -30.11 14.11
N ILE A 296 5.53 -28.81 13.91
CA ILE A 296 4.85 -28.27 12.71
C ILE A 296 5.79 -27.29 12.00
N PRO A 297 6.50 -27.71 10.93
CA PRO A 297 7.43 -26.86 10.19
C PRO A 297 6.84 -25.52 9.75
N ASP A 298 5.59 -25.51 9.30
CA ASP A 298 4.88 -24.31 8.83
C ASP A 298 4.61 -23.27 9.93
N LEU A 299 4.78 -23.63 11.21
CA LEU A 299 4.71 -22.70 12.33
C LEU A 299 6.09 -22.14 12.75
N ASN A 300 7.14 -22.44 11.99
CA ASN A 300 8.46 -21.81 12.14
C ASN A 300 8.58 -20.64 11.17
N PHE A 301 8.15 -19.45 11.58
CA PHE A 301 8.12 -18.28 10.70
C PHE A 301 8.34 -16.98 11.47
N GLY A 302 8.51 -15.90 10.71
CA GLY A 302 8.65 -14.57 11.25
C GLY A 302 10.05 -14.27 11.79
N HIS A 303 10.25 -13.02 12.16
CA HIS A 303 11.51 -12.48 12.65
C HIS A 303 11.23 -11.19 13.42
N ILE A 304 11.92 -10.99 14.54
CA ILE A 304 11.91 -9.74 15.30
C ILE A 304 13.24 -9.05 15.01
N PRO A 305 13.24 -7.95 14.23
CA PRO A 305 14.45 -7.15 14.03
C PRO A 305 14.99 -6.59 15.35
N PRO A 306 16.31 -6.41 15.49
CA PRO A 306 16.96 -6.10 16.76
C PRO A 306 16.79 -4.65 17.24
N TYR A 307 16.29 -3.74 16.41
CA TYR A 307 16.26 -2.32 16.74
C TYR A 307 14.90 -1.68 16.44
N LEU A 308 14.60 -0.69 17.27
CA LEU A 308 13.58 0.32 17.02
C LEU A 308 14.27 1.67 16.83
N HIS A 309 13.91 2.38 15.76
CA HIS A 309 14.26 3.79 15.57
C HIS A 309 13.00 4.66 15.58
N VAL A 310 13.09 5.80 16.25
CA VAL A 310 11.97 6.72 16.48
C VAL A 310 12.38 8.13 16.12
N SER A 311 11.53 8.87 15.41
CA SER A 311 11.70 10.32 15.23
C SER A 311 11.06 11.08 16.39
N GLU A 312 11.86 11.62 17.30
CA GLU A 312 11.35 12.31 18.49
C GLU A 312 11.14 13.82 18.28
N GLU A 313 10.44 14.46 19.22
CA GLU A 313 10.14 15.89 19.20
C GLU A 313 11.38 16.80 19.18
N ASP A 314 12.50 16.34 19.72
CA ASP A 314 13.76 17.07 19.71
C ASP A 314 14.43 17.15 18.32
N GLY A 315 13.84 16.47 17.32
CA GLY A 315 14.31 16.43 15.95
C GLY A 315 15.45 15.43 15.71
N THR A 316 15.77 14.60 16.70
CA THR A 316 16.76 13.52 16.60
C THR A 316 16.10 12.16 16.41
N VAL A 317 16.91 11.17 16.03
CA VAL A 317 16.47 9.78 15.91
C VAL A 317 17.04 9.00 17.08
N HIS A 318 16.15 8.48 17.92
CA HIS A 318 16.52 7.64 19.05
C HIS A 318 16.49 6.18 18.65
N LYS A 319 17.33 5.39 19.31
CA LYS A 319 17.54 3.97 19.02
C LYS A 319 17.36 3.14 20.27
N TYR A 320 16.46 2.17 20.20
CA TYR A 320 16.21 1.19 21.25
C TYR A 320 16.60 -0.19 20.77
N LYS A 321 17.10 -1.02 21.69
CA LYS A 321 17.38 -2.43 21.43
C LYS A 321 16.15 -3.24 21.78
N LEU A 322 15.79 -4.16 20.90
CA LEU A 322 14.67 -5.04 21.09
C LEU A 322 15.15 -6.44 21.50
N ASN A 323 14.47 -7.06 22.46
CA ASN A 323 14.67 -8.46 22.80
C ASN A 323 14.05 -9.34 21.71
N GLN A 324 14.92 -10.02 20.97
CA GLN A 324 14.48 -10.96 19.95
C GLN A 324 13.94 -12.26 20.55
N ASN A 325 14.09 -12.53 21.85
CA ASN A 325 13.62 -13.74 22.54
C ASN A 325 13.04 -13.35 23.92
N PRO A 326 11.88 -12.66 23.98
CA PRO A 326 11.21 -12.39 25.24
C PRO A 326 10.90 -13.70 25.98
N GLU A 327 11.14 -13.74 27.28
CA GLU A 327 10.96 -14.93 28.12
C GLU A 327 9.75 -14.82 29.05
N THR A 328 9.10 -13.65 29.09
CA THR A 328 7.96 -13.35 29.96
C THR A 328 6.65 -13.31 29.19
N THR A 329 5.58 -13.81 29.83
CA THR A 329 4.21 -13.66 29.36
C THR A 329 3.54 -12.41 29.91
N ASP A 330 4.21 -11.63 30.74
CA ASP A 330 3.76 -10.29 31.17
C ASP A 330 4.32 -9.23 30.21
N TYR A 331 3.75 -8.03 30.21
CA TYR A 331 4.26 -6.91 29.42
C TYR A 331 5.68 -6.52 29.87
N ASP A 332 6.67 -6.73 29.01
CA ASP A 332 8.02 -6.20 29.18
C ASP A 332 8.12 -4.88 28.40
N TRP A 333 8.09 -3.75 29.11
CA TRP A 333 8.08 -2.43 28.49
C TRP A 333 9.52 -1.99 28.16
N VAL A 334 9.78 -1.78 26.86
CA VAL A 334 11.01 -1.10 26.38
C VAL A 334 10.83 0.41 26.46
N ILE A 335 9.64 0.88 26.10
CA ILE A 335 9.16 2.25 26.30
C ILE A 335 7.78 2.13 26.91
N SER A 336 7.62 2.57 28.15
CA SER A 336 6.34 2.57 28.82
C SER A 336 5.55 3.84 28.47
N PRO A 337 4.22 3.81 28.56
CA PRO A 337 3.38 5.02 28.46
C PRO A 337 3.76 6.13 29.46
N LYS A 338 4.43 5.78 30.57
CA LYS A 338 4.90 6.75 31.58
C LYS A 338 6.17 7.49 31.15
N ASP A 339 6.87 7.01 30.12
CA ASP A 339 8.08 7.64 29.61
C ASP A 339 7.77 8.86 28.73
N ASP A 340 6.51 9.05 28.33
CA ASP A 340 6.01 10.27 27.65
C ASP A 340 6.83 10.61 26.38
N ILE A 341 7.11 9.59 25.57
CA ILE A 341 7.87 9.74 24.32
C ILE A 341 6.92 10.07 23.18
N ASP A 342 6.94 11.33 22.76
CA ASP A 342 6.19 11.84 21.62
C ASP A 342 6.99 11.82 20.32
N LEU A 343 6.30 11.54 19.22
CA LEU A 343 6.87 11.67 17.88
C LEU A 343 6.96 13.14 17.44
N GLY A 344 8.06 13.49 16.78
CA GLY A 344 8.29 14.84 16.31
C GLY A 344 7.48 15.25 15.07
N SER A 345 7.80 16.46 14.56
CA SER A 345 7.06 17.13 13.46
C SER A 345 6.95 16.36 12.13
N ASN A 346 7.83 15.39 11.88
CA ASN A 346 7.71 14.43 10.78
C ASN A 346 7.63 13.03 11.38
N PRO A 347 6.46 12.63 11.91
CA PRO A 347 6.37 11.49 12.80
C PRO A 347 6.56 10.18 12.04
N TRP A 348 7.51 9.36 12.49
CA TRP A 348 7.69 8.00 12.05
C TRP A 348 8.43 7.16 13.10
N PHE A 349 8.25 5.86 13.02
CA PHE A 349 9.09 4.90 13.72
C PHE A 349 9.30 3.65 12.84
N SER A 350 10.37 2.90 13.11
CA SER A 350 10.69 1.66 12.40
C SER A 350 11.19 0.55 13.31
N ILE A 351 10.78 -0.68 13.01
CA ILE A 351 11.40 -1.90 13.53
C ILE A 351 12.33 -2.43 12.43
N ASP A 352 13.63 -2.52 12.69
CA ASP A 352 14.66 -2.70 11.65
C ASP A 352 15.96 -3.41 12.10
N GLU A 353 16.79 -3.70 11.10
CA GLU A 353 18.09 -4.39 11.22
C GLU A 353 19.26 -3.44 11.57
N GLY A 354 19.00 -2.15 11.79
CA GLY A 354 20.01 -1.14 12.08
C GLY A 354 20.51 -0.45 10.82
N GLU A 355 21.84 -0.35 10.67
CA GLU A 355 22.47 0.43 9.59
C GLU A 355 22.18 -0.13 8.18
N SER A 356 21.87 -1.42 8.08
CA SER A 356 21.57 -2.08 6.82
C SER A 356 20.63 -3.25 7.01
N GLY A 357 19.71 -3.46 6.08
CA GLY A 357 18.81 -4.61 6.07
C GLY A 357 17.37 -4.18 5.81
N LYS A 358 16.42 -4.95 6.35
CA LYS A 358 15.01 -4.63 6.23
C LYS A 358 14.62 -3.63 7.32
N ALA A 359 13.80 -2.68 6.94
CA ALA A 359 13.11 -1.79 7.86
C ALA A 359 11.62 -1.88 7.58
N TYR A 360 10.84 -1.93 8.64
CA TYR A 360 9.41 -1.77 8.54
C TYR A 360 8.99 -0.56 9.34
N ALA A 361 8.32 0.37 8.70
CA ALA A 361 8.05 1.67 9.28
C ALA A 361 6.59 2.07 9.14
N LEU A 362 6.08 2.79 10.14
CA LEU A 362 4.91 3.64 10.00
C LEU A 362 5.38 5.08 9.86
N ILE A 363 4.88 5.76 8.84
CA ILE A 363 5.18 7.15 8.55
C ILE A 363 3.85 7.88 8.57
N PHE A 364 3.74 8.85 9.46
CA PHE A 364 2.51 9.58 9.70
C PHE A 364 2.51 10.89 8.94
N LYS A 365 1.33 11.28 8.47
CA LYS A 365 1.12 12.55 7.76
C LYS A 365 -0.25 13.08 8.10
N ASN A 366 -0.35 14.41 8.23
CA ASN A 366 -1.61 15.11 8.50
C ASN A 366 -2.34 14.60 9.76
N THR A 367 -1.59 14.32 10.83
CA THR A 367 -2.18 13.92 12.11
C THR A 367 -2.88 15.13 12.75
N SER A 368 -4.04 14.91 13.35
CA SER A 368 -4.77 15.96 14.09
C SER A 368 -4.25 16.15 15.52
N THR A 369 -3.40 15.24 16.00
CA THR A 369 -2.90 15.14 17.37
C THR A 369 -1.43 14.74 17.36
N ALA A 370 -0.74 15.01 18.48
CA ALA A 370 0.55 14.39 18.78
C ALA A 370 0.37 12.87 18.91
N ILE A 371 1.42 12.11 18.60
CA ILE A 371 1.44 10.66 18.72
C ILE A 371 2.49 10.31 19.75
N GLN A 372 2.03 9.82 20.89
CA GLN A 372 2.88 9.22 21.90
C GLN A 372 3.09 7.75 21.56
N ILE A 373 4.30 7.23 21.76
CA ILE A 373 4.60 5.82 21.52
C ILE A 373 4.80 5.02 22.81
N SER A 374 4.44 3.74 22.76
CA SER A 374 4.85 2.74 23.74
C SER A 374 5.30 1.47 23.04
N VAL A 375 6.17 0.71 23.69
CA VAL A 375 6.84 -0.45 23.09
C VAL A 375 6.87 -1.58 24.09
N THR A 376 6.31 -2.71 23.70
CA THR A 376 6.25 -3.90 24.52
C THR A 376 6.79 -5.13 23.81
N GLU A 377 7.41 -6.01 24.59
CA GLU A 377 7.95 -7.28 24.17
C GLU A 377 7.36 -8.38 25.04
N ARG A 378 6.96 -9.49 24.42
CA ARG A 378 6.26 -10.55 25.13
C ARG A 378 6.39 -11.89 24.44
N GLN A 379 6.40 -12.95 25.24
CA GLN A 379 6.10 -14.29 24.77
C GLN A 379 4.57 -14.46 24.71
N GLU A 380 4.01 -14.37 23.51
CA GLU A 380 2.56 -14.44 23.24
C GLU A 380 2.01 -15.86 23.42
N ILE A 381 2.78 -16.86 23.01
CA ILE A 381 2.40 -18.27 23.12
C ILE A 381 3.56 -19.04 23.75
N ASN A 382 3.26 -19.78 24.83
CA ASN A 382 4.19 -20.72 25.45
C ASN A 382 3.45 -22.01 25.82
N ILE A 383 3.32 -22.91 24.86
CA ILE A 383 2.77 -24.25 25.09
C ILE A 383 3.78 -25.32 24.65
N PRO A 384 3.72 -26.55 25.19
CA PRO A 384 4.67 -27.59 24.81
C PRO A 384 4.77 -27.80 23.30
N GLY A 385 5.92 -27.44 22.72
CA GLY A 385 6.22 -27.61 21.30
C GLY A 385 5.78 -26.48 20.37
N LEU A 386 5.22 -25.37 20.89
CA LEU A 386 4.95 -24.14 20.15
C LEU A 386 5.23 -22.92 21.02
N GLU A 387 6.12 -22.07 20.54
CA GLU A 387 6.42 -20.77 21.11
C GLU A 387 6.14 -19.68 20.08
N ALA A 388 5.57 -18.56 20.49
CA ALA A 388 5.48 -17.36 19.68
C ALA A 388 5.89 -16.15 20.49
N ASP A 389 6.83 -15.39 19.94
CA ASP A 389 7.37 -14.18 20.53
C ASP A 389 6.88 -12.97 19.71
N GLY A 390 6.55 -11.88 20.38
CA GLY A 390 6.03 -10.66 19.77
C GLY A 390 6.75 -9.42 20.27
N VAL A 391 6.94 -8.46 19.36
CA VAL A 391 7.25 -7.06 19.70
C VAL A 391 6.24 -6.16 19.02
N GLY A 392 5.62 -5.31 19.81
CA GLY A 392 4.63 -4.32 19.39
C GLY A 392 5.10 -2.90 19.67
N VAL A 393 4.98 -2.03 18.67
CA VAL A 393 5.12 -0.58 18.81
C VAL A 393 3.75 0.05 18.62
N ASN A 394 3.29 0.75 19.64
CA ASN A 394 1.99 1.38 19.73
C ASN A 394 2.12 2.87 19.47
N GLY A 395 1.11 3.48 18.85
CA GLY A 395 1.01 4.92 18.62
C GLY A 395 -0.41 5.40 18.37
#